data_AF-A0A2P0B0L5-F1
#
_entry.id   AF-A0A2P0B0L5-F1
#
_cell.length_a   1.000
_cell.length_b   1.000
_cell.length_c   1.000
_cell.angle_alpha   90.00
_cell.angle_beta   90.00
_cell.angle_gamma   90.00
#
_symmetry.space_group_name_H-M   'P 1'
#
loop_
_entity.id
_entity.type
_entity.pdbx_description
1 polymer ?
#
loop_
_entity_poly.entity_id
_entity_poly.type
_entity_poly.pdbx_seq_one_letter_code
_entity_poly.pdbx_strand_id
1 'polypeptide(L)'
;MKRSRFSEEQIIAVLKEQEAGMPTADVCRRQGISSATFYKWKSKYGGLEVSDARRLRQLEQENARLKKLLADSMLDNAMLKEISAKKL
;
A
#
# COMPACT_ATOMS: atom_id res chain seq x y z
N MET A 1 2.31 -10.54 4.49
CA MET A 1 1.02 -10.70 3.78
C MET A 1 1.22 -11.69 2.63
N LYS A 2 0.35 -12.69 2.47
CA LYS A 2 0.32 -13.51 1.24
C LYS A 2 0.18 -12.58 0.04
N ARG A 3 0.96 -12.80 -1.02
CA ARG A 3 0.80 -12.05 -2.28
C ARG A 3 -0.64 -12.24 -2.76
N SER A 4 -1.36 -11.14 -2.88
CA SER A 4 -2.70 -11.14 -3.46
C SER A 4 -2.62 -11.66 -4.90
N ARG A 5 -3.61 -12.46 -5.32
CA ARG A 5 -3.77 -12.87 -6.73
C ARG A 5 -4.05 -11.66 -7.64
N PHE A 6 -4.61 -10.59 -7.09
CA PHE A 6 -4.95 -9.37 -7.82
C PHE A 6 -3.98 -8.25 -7.49
N SER A 7 -3.51 -7.54 -8.51
CA SER A 7 -2.78 -6.29 -8.37
C SER A 7 -3.73 -5.16 -7.96
N GLU A 8 -3.20 -4.07 -7.41
CA GLU A 8 -4.04 -2.93 -6.99
C GLU A 8 -4.72 -2.26 -8.19
N GLU A 9 -4.03 -2.24 -9.33
CA GLU A 9 -4.56 -1.73 -10.59
C GLU A 9 -5.73 -2.58 -11.09
N GLN A 10 -5.63 -3.91 -10.97
CA GLN A 10 -6.74 -4.83 -11.28
C GLN A 10 -7.91 -4.62 -10.32
N ILE A 11 -7.64 -4.43 -9.03
CA ILE A 11 -8.68 -4.15 -8.03
C ILE A 11 -9.43 -2.86 -8.38
N ILE A 12 -8.71 -1.79 -8.72
CA ILE A 12 -9.32 -0.50 -9.10
C ILE A 12 -10.15 -0.64 -10.37
N ALA A 13 -9.66 -1.36 -11.38
CA ALA A 13 -10.44 -1.63 -12.59
C ALA A 13 -11.77 -2.33 -12.29
N VAL A 14 -11.77 -3.31 -11.39
CA VAL A 14 -12.98 -4.02 -10.94
C VAL A 14 -13.95 -3.08 -10.22
N LEU A 15 -13.46 -2.17 -9.37
CA LEU A 15 -14.31 -1.18 -8.71
C LEU A 15 -14.93 -0.20 -9.72
N LYS A 16 -14.17 0.20 -10.74
CA LYS A 16 -14.66 1.07 -11.82
C LYS A 16 -15.76 0.43 -12.67
N GLU A 17 -15.73 -0.88 -12.89
CA GLU A 17 -16.84 -1.59 -13.56
C GLU A 17 -18.17 -1.38 -12.80
N GLN A 18 -18.13 -1.44 -11.47
CA GLN A 18 -19.30 -1.18 -10.63
C GLN A 18 -19.71 0.30 -10.68
N GLU A 19 -18.75 1.22 -10.59
CA GLU A 19 -19.00 2.67 -10.68
C GLU A 19 -19.58 3.08 -12.04
N ALA A 20 -19.25 2.36 -13.11
CA ALA A 20 -19.83 2.51 -14.45
C ALA A 20 -21.26 1.94 -14.57
N GLY A 21 -21.86 1.45 -13.48
CA GLY A 21 -23.26 1.03 -13.41
C GLY A 21 -23.49 -0.47 -13.38
N MET A 22 -22.43 -1.29 -13.36
CA MET A 22 -22.59 -2.74 -13.29
C MET A 22 -23.02 -3.21 -11.89
N PRO A 23 -24.00 -4.13 -11.77
CA PRO A 23 -24.37 -4.67 -10.47
C PRO A 23 -23.20 -5.38 -9.80
N THR A 24 -22.99 -5.11 -8.50
CA THR A 24 -21.91 -5.73 -7.71
C THR A 24 -21.90 -7.26 -7.79
N ALA A 25 -23.09 -7.89 -7.83
CA ALA A 25 -23.21 -9.34 -7.94
C ALA A 25 -22.61 -9.89 -9.25
N ASP A 26 -22.78 -9.17 -10.36
CA ASP A 26 -22.27 -9.57 -11.67
C ASP A 26 -20.77 -9.35 -11.78
N VAL A 27 -20.28 -8.23 -11.24
CA VAL A 27 -18.84 -7.96 -11.10
C VAL A 27 -18.17 -9.08 -10.29
N CYS A 28 -18.75 -9.43 -9.13
CA CYS A 28 -18.23 -10.48 -8.26
C CYS A 28 -18.20 -11.85 -8.96
N ARG A 29 -19.28 -12.21 -9.66
CA ARG A 29 -19.38 -13.47 -10.41
C ARG A 29 -18.36 -13.54 -11.54
N ARG A 30 -18.20 -12.47 -12.32
CA ARG A 30 -17.25 -12.41 -13.44
C ARG A 30 -15.80 -12.49 -12.99
N GLN A 31 -15.46 -11.76 -11.94
CA GLN A 31 -14.08 -11.69 -11.42
C GLN A 31 -13.74 -12.88 -10.50
N GLY A 32 -14.72 -13.72 -10.17
CA GLY A 32 -14.54 -14.88 -9.29
C GLY A 32 -14.20 -14.48 -7.86
N ILE A 33 -14.79 -13.40 -7.36
CA ILE A 33 -14.57 -12.88 -6.00
C ILE A 33 -15.88 -12.88 -5.21
N SER A 34 -15.77 -12.96 -3.88
CA SER A 34 -16.93 -12.79 -3.01
C SER A 34 -17.32 -11.31 -2.87
N SER A 35 -18.59 -11.03 -2.58
CA SER A 35 -19.05 -9.67 -2.27
C SER A 35 -18.29 -9.07 -1.09
N ALA A 36 -17.94 -9.88 -0.08
CA ALA A 36 -17.13 -9.43 1.05
C ALA A 36 -15.74 -8.95 0.61
N THR A 37 -15.10 -9.66 -0.32
CA THR A 37 -13.83 -9.24 -0.92
C THR A 37 -14.00 -7.91 -1.66
N PHE A 38 -15.06 -7.77 -2.46
CA PHE A 38 -15.35 -6.54 -3.18
C PHE A 38 -15.50 -5.33 -2.25
N TYR A 39 -16.29 -5.44 -1.18
CA TYR A 39 -16.47 -4.32 -0.24
C TYR A 39 -15.20 -4.00 0.56
N LYS A 40 -14.38 -5.01 0.88
CA LYS A 40 -13.06 -4.78 1.47
C LYS A 40 -12.15 -3.98 0.53
N TRP A 41 -12.17 -4.30 -0.76
CA TRP A 41 -11.46 -3.53 -1.77
C TRP A 41 -12.03 -2.13 -1.93
N LYS A 42 -13.35 -1.98 -1.99
CA LYS A 42 -14.02 -0.68 -2.10
C LYS A 42 -13.69 0.24 -0.92
N SER A 43 -13.62 -0.29 0.30
CA SER A 43 -13.21 0.48 1.47
C SER A 43 -11.74 0.93 1.42
N LYS A 44 -10.86 0.16 0.77
CA LYS A 44 -9.42 0.46 0.71
C LYS A 44 -9.02 1.28 -0.51
N TYR A 45 -9.69 1.06 -1.64
CA TYR A 45 -9.30 1.56 -2.96
C TYR A 45 -10.41 2.31 -3.70
N GLY A 46 -11.64 2.37 -3.16
CA GLY A 46 -12.75 3.10 -3.78
C GLY A 46 -12.44 4.60 -3.88
N GLY A 47 -12.78 5.20 -5.01
CA GLY A 47 -12.48 6.60 -5.30
C GLY A 47 -11.01 6.90 -5.61
N LEU A 48 -10.12 5.90 -5.66
CA LEU A 48 -8.73 6.08 -6.12
C LEU A 48 -8.63 5.86 -7.62
N GLU A 49 -7.95 6.78 -8.30
CA GLU A 49 -7.46 6.53 -9.65
C GLU A 49 -6.26 5.58 -9.64
N VAL A 50 -6.01 4.89 -10.76
CA VAL A 50 -4.84 4.00 -10.90
C VAL A 50 -3.53 4.78 -10.68
N SER A 51 -3.49 6.06 -11.07
CA SER A 51 -2.38 6.98 -10.80
C SER A 51 -2.17 7.22 -9.30
N ASP A 52 -3.25 7.33 -8.54
CA ASP A 52 -3.19 7.60 -7.09
C ASP A 52 -2.68 6.38 -6.34
N ALA A 53 -3.10 5.18 -6.74
CA ALA A 53 -2.58 3.94 -6.16
C ALA A 53 -1.09 3.74 -6.44
N ARG A 54 -0.63 4.05 -7.67
CA ARG A 54 0.81 4.01 -7.98
C ARG A 54 1.60 5.02 -7.14
N ARG A 55 1.10 6.24 -7.02
CA ARG A 55 1.72 7.29 -6.20
C ARG A 55 1.77 6.89 -4.73
N LEU A 56 0.69 6.34 -4.19
CA LEU A 56 0.63 5.84 -2.81
C LEU A 56 1.69 4.76 -2.56
N ARG A 57 1.78 3.76 -3.45
CA ARG A 57 2.77 2.68 -3.32
C ARG A 57 4.22 3.20 -3.37
N GLN A 58 4.50 4.18 -4.22
CA GLN A 58 5.82 4.84 -4.27
C GLN A 58 6.13 5.58 -2.97
N LEU A 59 5.17 6.35 -2.45
CA LEU A 59 5.32 7.06 -1.19
C LEU A 59 5.52 6.11 0.00
N GLU A 60 4.80 4.98 0.04
CA GLU A 60 4.97 3.95 1.07
C GLU A 60 6.37 3.32 1.02
N GLN A 61 6.88 3.00 -0.17
CA GLN A 61 8.23 2.45 -0.36
C GLN A 61 9.30 3.46 0.07
N GLU A 62 9.16 4.72 -0.34
CA GLU A 62 10.11 5.76 0.03
C GLU A 62 10.08 6.03 1.53
N ASN A 63 8.89 6.07 2.15
CA ASN A 63 8.76 6.24 3.60
C ASN A 63 9.45 5.09 4.37
N ALA A 64 9.29 3.85 3.91
CA ALA A 64 9.97 2.70 4.50
C ALA A 64 11.50 2.81 4.37
N ARG A 65 12.00 3.24 3.21
CA ARG A 65 13.43 3.49 2.97
C ARG A 65 13.97 4.59 3.88
N LEU A 66 13.27 5.73 3.95
CA LEU A 66 13.67 6.86 4.79
C LEU A 66 13.69 6.51 6.27
N LYS A 67 12.68 5.77 6.77
CA LYS A 67 12.66 5.30 8.16
C LYS A 67 13.86 4.42 8.48
N LYS A 68 14.25 3.52 7.56
CA LYS A 68 15.44 2.68 7.74
C LYS A 68 16.71 3.53 7.82
N LEU A 69 16.92 4.42 6.85
CA LEU A 69 18.09 5.30 6.82
C LEU A 69 18.19 6.18 8.07
N LEU A 70 17.05 6.69 8.55
CA LEU A 70 16.99 7.47 9.78
C LEU A 70 17.38 6.63 11.00
N ALA A 71 16.86 5.40 11.12
CA ALA A 71 17.22 4.50 12.22
C ALA A 71 18.71 4.18 12.23
N ASP A 72 19.27 3.81 11.06
CA ASP A 72 20.70 3.52 10.90
C ASP A 72 21.54 4.75 11.31
N SER A 73 21.17 5.94 10.81
CA SER A 73 21.87 7.20 11.15
C SER A 73 21.80 7.55 12.64
N MET A 74 20.67 7.28 13.30
CA MET A 74 20.49 7.52 14.73
C MET A 74 21.37 6.58 15.57
N LEU A 75 21.51 5.31 15.16
CA LEU A 75 22.38 4.34 15.81
C LEU A 75 23.86 4.74 15.68
N ASP A 76 24.28 5.12 14.48
CA ASP A 76 25.65 5.61 14.23
C ASP A 76 25.95 6.85 15.08
N ASN A 77 25.01 7.80 15.14
CA ASN A 77 25.16 9.01 15.95
C ASN A 77 25.30 8.69 17.45
N ALA A 78 24.49 7.75 17.95
CA ALA A 78 24.56 7.31 19.35
C ALA A 78 25.92 6.68 19.67
N MET A 79 26.42 5.80 18.80
CA MET A 79 27.73 5.16 18.95
C MET A 79 28.87 6.21 18.94
N LEU A 80 28.84 7.16 18.02
CA LEU A 80 29.86 8.23 17.94
C LEU A 80 29.87 9.10 19.20
N LYS A 81 28.69 9.42 19.74
CA LYS A 81 28.57 10.17 21.01
C LYS A 81 29.12 9.37 22.18
N GLU A 82 28.83 8.07 22.26
CA GLU A 82 29.36 7.21 23.32
C GLU A 82 30.89 7.10 23.27
N ILE A 83 31.47 6.93 22.07
CA ILE A 83 32.93 6.90 21.88
C ILE A 83 33.55 8.24 22.28
N SER A 84 32.92 9.36 21.90
CA SER A 84 33.41 10.70 22.24
C SER A 84 33.36 10.94 23.75
N ALA A 85 32.31 10.47 24.43
CA ALA A 85 32.17 10.58 25.88
C ALA A 85 33.19 9.73 26.65
N LYS A 86 33.63 8.58 26.11
CA LYS A 86 34.65 7.72 26.72
C LYS A 86 36.10 8.20 26.51
N LYS A 87 36.32 9.16 25.61
CA LYS A 87 37.65 9.75 25.33
C LYS A 87 37.97 10.97 26.21
N LEU A 88 36.98 11.47 26.96
CA LEU A 88 37.12 12.47 28.03
C LEU A 88 37.24 11.76 29.39
#